data_AF-A0A453CFP3-F1
#
_entry.id   AF-A0A453CFP3-F1
#
_cell.length_a   1.000
_cell.length_b   1.000
_cell.length_c   1.000
_cell.angle_alpha   90.00
_cell.angle_beta   90.00
_cell.angle_gamma   90.00
#
_symmetry.space_group_name_H-M   'P 1'
#
loop_
_entity.id
_entity.type
_entity.pdbx_description
1 polymer ?
#
loop_
_entity_poly.entity_id
_entity_poly.type
_entity_poly.pdbx_seq_one_letter_code
_entity_poly.pdbx_strand_id
1 'polypeptide(L)'
;MRLQFDRESDESYREKRIQISGAVMRGSIAIEQHANKVYTRKMFEQFGENLFKGRAYQVEEIVKHIARHNDAEKCEKWRVVDYKVTMLDDGEWFECECGQFTHMGMVCCHALKVMGYVVVKEMLKRHILKRWTKDARDILPRHLAHFKRNQVVNKSFTCRSSTLYLHAMELVRLGDSSVMTYELVLGRSKDMIAEVITAS
;
A
#
# COMPACT_ATOMS: atom_id res chain seq x y z
N MET A 1 16.48 -11.72 -21.93
CA MET A 1 16.07 -10.35 -21.51
C MET A 1 14.56 -10.28 -21.64
N ARG A 2 13.81 -10.34 -20.53
CA ARG A 2 12.33 -10.26 -20.59
C ARG A 2 11.91 -8.82 -20.82
N LEU A 3 11.04 -8.58 -21.80
CA LEU A 3 10.55 -7.25 -22.13
C LEU A 3 9.58 -6.78 -21.03
N GLN A 4 9.50 -5.46 -20.84
CA GLN A 4 8.63 -4.85 -19.83
C GLN A 4 7.14 -5.21 -20.04
N PHE A 5 6.74 -5.46 -21.29
CA PHE A 5 5.41 -5.94 -21.69
C PHE A 5 5.04 -7.30 -21.09
N ASP A 6 5.97 -8.25 -21.05
CA ASP A 6 5.74 -9.59 -20.48
C ASP A 6 5.54 -9.51 -18.95
N ARG A 7 6.14 -8.49 -18.32
CA ARG A 7 6.08 -8.28 -16.88
C ARG A 7 4.78 -7.58 -16.45
N GLU A 8 4.29 -6.65 -17.25
CA GLU A 8 3.03 -5.93 -17.04
C GLU A 8 1.80 -6.80 -17.36
N SER A 9 1.89 -7.67 -18.37
CA SER A 9 0.85 -8.66 -18.67
C SER A 9 0.78 -9.73 -17.58
N ASP A 10 1.92 -10.19 -17.05
CA ASP A 10 2.01 -11.06 -15.87
C ASP A 10 1.44 -10.39 -14.62
N GLU A 11 1.71 -9.10 -14.39
CA GLU A 11 1.16 -8.33 -13.26
C GLU A 11 -0.36 -8.11 -13.41
N SER A 12 -0.87 -7.87 -14.61
CA SER A 12 -2.31 -7.79 -14.92
C SER A 12 -3.02 -9.14 -14.78
N TYR A 13 -2.40 -10.23 -15.23
CA TYR A 13 -2.91 -11.60 -15.01
C TYR A 13 -2.89 -11.98 -13.54
N ARG A 14 -1.86 -11.57 -12.80
CA ARG A 14 -1.81 -11.71 -11.34
C ARG A 14 -2.91 -10.87 -10.71
N GLU A 15 -3.09 -9.60 -11.06
CA GLU A 15 -4.17 -8.72 -10.57
C GLU A 15 -5.57 -9.31 -10.84
N LYS A 16 -5.81 -9.96 -11.98
CA LYS A 16 -7.06 -10.69 -12.27
C LYS A 16 -7.22 -11.96 -11.42
N ARG A 17 -6.15 -12.74 -11.21
CA ARG A 17 -6.14 -13.85 -10.23
C ARG A 17 -6.33 -13.37 -8.78
N ILE A 18 -5.93 -12.13 -8.47
CA ILE A 18 -6.06 -11.49 -7.16
C ILE A 18 -7.52 -11.19 -6.81
N GLN A 19 -8.36 -10.88 -7.80
CA GLN A 19 -9.81 -10.71 -7.60
C GLN A 19 -10.55 -12.04 -7.42
N ILE A 20 -10.06 -13.12 -8.04
CA ILE A 20 -10.74 -14.44 -8.04
C ILE A 20 -10.32 -15.29 -6.83
N SER A 21 -9.11 -15.07 -6.29
CA SER A 21 -8.60 -15.78 -5.11
C SER A 21 -8.27 -14.78 -4.00
N GLY A 22 -9.17 -14.62 -3.03
CA GLY A 22 -8.87 -13.88 -1.81
C GLY A 22 -7.61 -14.44 -1.14
N ALA A 23 -6.79 -13.57 -0.55
CA ALA A 23 -5.63 -14.02 0.22
C ALA A 23 -6.11 -14.92 1.37
N VAL A 24 -5.57 -16.13 1.44
CA VAL A 24 -5.90 -17.11 2.49
C VAL A 24 -5.48 -16.51 3.84
N MET A 25 -6.45 -16.17 4.69
CA MET A 25 -6.17 -15.75 6.07
C MET A 25 -5.51 -16.91 6.81
N ARG A 26 -4.36 -16.65 7.44
CA ARG A 26 -3.58 -17.65 8.18
C ARG A 26 -3.97 -17.70 9.66
N GLY A 27 -4.72 -16.72 10.14
CA GLY A 27 -5.37 -16.69 11.44
C GLY A 27 -6.64 -15.83 11.41
N SER A 28 -7.64 -16.20 12.21
CA SER A 28 -8.83 -15.37 12.43
C SER A 28 -8.53 -14.33 13.52
N ILE A 29 -7.52 -13.49 13.31
CA ILE A 29 -7.10 -12.46 14.27
C ILE A 29 -7.56 -11.10 13.74
N ALA A 30 -8.17 -10.28 14.61
CA ALA A 30 -8.75 -8.98 14.23
C ALA A 30 -7.75 -8.06 13.49
N ILE A 31 -6.48 -8.05 13.95
CA ILE A 31 -5.42 -7.26 13.31
C ILE A 31 -5.12 -7.71 11.88
N GLU A 32 -5.21 -9.02 11.60
CA GLU A 32 -5.02 -9.59 10.26
C GLU A 32 -6.19 -9.23 9.34
N GLN A 33 -7.42 -9.25 9.85
CA GLN A 33 -8.60 -8.81 9.10
C GLN A 33 -8.52 -7.33 8.74
N HIS A 34 -8.09 -6.48 9.68
CA HIS A 34 -7.89 -5.06 9.42
C HIS A 34 -6.75 -4.82 8.42
N ALA A 35 -5.64 -5.54 8.56
CA ALA A 35 -4.52 -5.48 7.61
C ALA A 35 -4.94 -5.88 6.19
N ASN A 36 -5.80 -6.88 6.02
CA ASN A 36 -6.32 -7.29 4.70
C ASN A 36 -7.12 -6.18 4.02
N LYS A 37 -7.91 -5.41 4.79
CA LYS A 37 -8.70 -4.30 4.26
C LYS A 37 -7.79 -3.17 3.78
N VAL A 38 -6.77 -2.84 4.56
CA VAL A 38 -5.89 -1.68 4.35
C VAL A 38 -4.79 -1.93 3.32
N TYR A 39 -4.06 -3.05 3.42
CA TYR A 39 -2.85 -3.28 2.64
C TYR A 39 -3.12 -3.84 1.24
N THR A 40 -2.23 -3.50 0.29
CA THR A 40 -2.17 -4.23 -0.98
C THR A 40 -1.88 -5.71 -0.74
N ARG A 41 -2.27 -6.61 -1.66
CA ARG A 41 -2.09 -8.06 -1.45
C ARG A 41 -0.64 -8.45 -1.12
N LYS A 42 0.33 -7.94 -1.87
CA LYS A 42 1.76 -8.25 -1.63
C LYS A 42 2.20 -7.84 -0.23
N MET A 43 1.70 -6.70 0.23
CA MET A 43 1.97 -6.20 1.58
C MET A 43 1.25 -7.02 2.64
N PHE A 44 0.02 -7.47 2.37
CA PHE A 44 -0.71 -8.38 3.24
C PHE A 44 -0.04 -9.76 3.36
N GLU A 45 0.50 -10.29 2.26
CA GLU A 45 1.27 -11.55 2.27
C GLU A 45 2.51 -11.43 3.16
N GLN A 46 3.28 -10.36 2.99
CA GLN A 46 4.47 -10.09 3.81
C GLN A 46 4.12 -9.80 5.29
N PHE A 47 2.98 -9.14 5.54
CA PHE A 47 2.44 -8.99 6.89
C PHE A 47 2.09 -10.35 7.51
N GLY A 48 1.45 -11.24 6.74
CA GLY A 48 1.16 -12.61 7.16
C GLY A 48 2.42 -13.44 7.46
N GLU A 49 3.51 -13.24 6.72
CA GLU A 49 4.81 -13.83 7.04
C GLU A 49 5.39 -13.30 8.35
N ASN A 50 5.30 -11.99 8.60
CA ASN A 50 5.76 -11.40 9.86
C ASN A 50 4.90 -11.89 11.05
N LEU A 51 3.59 -12.02 10.88
CA LEU A 51 2.72 -12.65 11.89
C LEU A 51 3.13 -14.10 12.16
N PHE A 52 3.41 -14.88 11.12
CA PHE A 52 3.85 -16.26 11.26
C PHE A 52 5.18 -16.36 12.01
N LYS A 53 6.18 -15.54 11.64
CA LYS A 53 7.46 -15.45 12.34
C LYS A 53 7.31 -15.03 13.80
N GLY A 54 6.35 -14.14 14.08
CA GLY A 54 6.04 -13.69 15.45
C GLY A 54 5.63 -14.82 16.39
N ARG A 55 5.08 -15.92 15.86
CA ARG A 55 4.68 -17.10 16.67
C ARG A 55 5.86 -17.76 17.37
N ALA A 56 7.06 -17.62 16.82
CA ALA A 56 8.29 -18.15 17.42
C ALA A 56 8.80 -17.33 18.60
N TYR A 57 8.11 -16.24 18.98
CA TYR A 57 8.49 -15.39 20.11
C TYR A 57 7.47 -15.46 21.25
N GLN A 58 7.97 -15.33 22.47
CA GLN A 58 7.23 -15.15 23.72
C GLN A 58 7.46 -13.72 24.23
N VAL A 59 6.46 -13.14 24.91
CA VAL A 59 6.54 -11.77 25.43
C VAL A 59 6.77 -11.81 26.93
N GLU A 60 7.77 -11.08 27.40
CA GLU A 60 8.06 -10.84 28.82
C GLU A 60 7.93 -9.34 29.12
N GLU A 61 7.31 -9.00 30.24
CA GLU A 61 7.07 -7.61 30.65
C GLU A 61 8.09 -7.21 31.74
N ILE A 62 9.07 -6.38 31.38
CA ILE A 62 10.04 -5.81 32.32
C ILE A 62 10.18 -4.32 31.99
N VAL A 63 9.22 -3.49 32.44
CA VAL A 63 9.13 -2.03 32.20
C VAL A 63 8.91 -1.63 30.72
N LYS A 64 9.29 -2.51 29.79
CA LYS A 64 9.09 -2.51 28.34
C LYS A 64 8.79 -3.96 27.93
N HIS A 65 8.14 -4.15 26.79
CA HIS A 65 7.80 -5.49 26.31
C HIS A 65 8.99 -6.08 25.55
N ILE A 66 9.48 -7.25 25.97
CA ILE A 66 10.57 -7.96 25.30
C ILE A 66 9.99 -9.16 24.58
N ALA A 67 10.29 -9.30 23.28
CA ALA A 67 9.96 -10.49 22.50
C ALA A 67 11.19 -11.43 22.46
N ARG A 68 11.11 -12.56 23.17
CA ARG A 68 12.15 -13.59 23.27
C ARG A 68 11.83 -14.78 22.38
N HIS A 69 12.79 -15.29 21.61
CA HIS A 69 12.58 -16.49 20.77
C HIS A 69 12.34 -17.76 21.61
N ASN A 70 11.41 -18.62 21.20
CA ASN A 70 11.02 -19.83 21.96
C ASN A 70 12.15 -20.86 22.07
N ASP A 71 12.97 -21.03 21.02
CA ASP A 71 14.16 -21.89 21.04
C ASP A 71 15.44 -21.14 21.46
N ALA A 72 15.33 -20.17 22.37
CA ALA A 72 16.45 -19.40 22.91
C ALA A 72 17.64 -20.27 23.31
N GLU A 73 17.37 -21.38 24.01
CA GLU A 73 18.38 -22.30 24.55
C GLU A 73 19.13 -23.11 23.48
N LYS A 74 18.57 -23.22 22.27
CA LYS A 74 19.17 -23.94 21.14
C LYS A 74 19.83 -23.02 20.12
N CYS A 75 19.72 -21.70 20.29
CA CYS A 75 20.36 -20.74 19.40
C CYS A 75 21.85 -20.60 19.72
N GLU A 76 22.69 -20.56 18.68
CA GLU A 76 24.10 -20.21 18.80
C GLU A 76 24.25 -18.85 19.50
N LYS A 77 25.24 -18.73 20.41
CA LYS A 77 25.44 -17.60 21.33
C LYS A 77 25.51 -16.20 20.68
N TRP A 78 25.68 -16.12 19.36
CA TRP A 78 25.76 -14.86 18.59
C TRP A 78 24.42 -14.39 18.04
N ARG A 79 23.36 -15.19 18.15
CA ARG A 79 22.04 -14.87 17.58
C ARG A 79 21.26 -14.04 18.59
N VAL A 80 20.84 -12.83 18.20
CA VAL A 80 20.03 -11.94 19.06
C VAL A 80 18.67 -12.60 19.29
N VAL A 81 18.43 -12.99 20.55
CA VAL A 81 17.25 -13.76 20.97
C VAL A 81 16.13 -12.86 21.49
N ASP A 82 16.52 -11.71 22.04
CA ASP A 82 15.63 -10.77 22.71
C ASP A 82 15.52 -9.49 21.89
N TYR A 83 14.28 -9.06 21.65
CA TYR A 83 13.98 -7.82 20.95
C TYR A 83 13.13 -6.92 21.84
N LYS A 84 13.67 -5.75 22.19
CA LYS A 84 12.97 -4.71 22.92
C LYS A 84 11.93 -4.03 22.04
N VAL A 85 10.69 -4.06 22.48
CA VAL A 85 9.57 -3.32 21.91
C VAL A 85 9.08 -2.30 22.92
N THR A 86 9.18 -1.02 22.55
CA THR A 86 8.67 0.08 23.36
C THR A 86 7.29 0.47 22.85
N MET A 87 6.31 0.45 23.75
CA MET A 87 5.01 1.08 23.50
C MET A 87 5.12 2.55 23.88
N LEU A 88 4.71 3.42 22.97
CA LEU A 88 4.71 4.87 23.13
C LEU A 88 3.28 5.38 22.92
N ASP A 89 3.00 6.59 23.41
CA ASP A 89 1.71 7.27 23.28
C ASP A 89 0.53 6.37 23.71
N ASP A 90 0.63 5.79 24.91
CA ASP A 90 -0.41 4.93 25.50
C ASP A 90 -0.87 3.75 24.62
N GLY A 91 0.03 3.24 23.77
CA GLY A 91 -0.25 2.12 22.87
C GLY A 91 -0.69 2.53 21.47
N GLU A 92 -0.55 3.81 21.09
CA GLU A 92 -0.74 4.25 19.69
C GLU A 92 0.50 4.03 18.82
N TRP A 93 1.66 3.79 19.42
CA TRP A 93 2.91 3.53 18.70
C TRP A 93 3.71 2.40 19.33
N PHE A 94 4.34 1.61 18.47
CA PHE A 94 5.14 0.44 18.82
C PHE A 94 6.44 0.55 18.06
N GLU A 95 7.53 0.71 18.79
CA GLU A 95 8.87 0.79 18.25
C GLU A 95 9.65 -0.45 18.65
N CYS A 96 10.18 -1.16 17.67
CA CYS A 96 11.06 -2.30 17.90
C CYS A 96 12.50 -1.95 17.51
N GLU A 97 13.46 -2.33 18.36
CA GLU A 97 14.88 -2.08 18.12
C GLU A 97 15.43 -2.76 16.86
N CYS A 98 14.72 -3.74 16.28
CA CYS A 98 15.08 -4.31 14.98
C CYS A 98 15.03 -3.31 13.81
N GLY A 99 14.40 -2.14 13.99
CA GLY A 99 14.37 -1.05 13.01
C GLY A 99 13.59 -1.35 11.72
N GLN A 100 12.90 -2.49 11.60
CA GLN A 100 12.24 -2.89 10.35
C GLN A 100 11.21 -1.87 9.86
N PHE A 101 10.50 -1.19 10.77
CA PHE A 101 9.57 -0.13 10.39
C PHE A 101 10.32 1.08 9.81
N THR A 102 11.44 1.48 10.38
CA THR A 102 12.25 2.59 9.88
C THR A 102 12.79 2.30 8.48
N HIS A 103 13.26 1.08 8.23
CA HIS A 103 13.86 0.70 6.95
C HIS A 103 12.84 0.33 5.86
N MET A 104 11.80 -0.43 6.21
CA MET A 104 10.84 -0.98 5.25
C MET A 104 9.47 -0.29 5.33
N GLY A 105 9.15 0.37 6.44
CA GLY A 105 7.83 0.95 6.70
C GLY A 105 6.75 -0.09 6.96
N MET A 106 7.14 -1.26 7.49
CA MET A 106 6.24 -2.33 7.88
C MET A 106 6.57 -2.77 9.32
N VAL A 107 5.53 -3.09 10.07
CA VAL A 107 5.66 -3.62 11.43
C VAL A 107 6.38 -4.98 11.39
N CYS A 108 7.40 -5.14 12.23
CA CYS A 108 8.15 -6.39 12.34
C CYS A 108 7.36 -7.49 13.07
N CYS A 109 7.85 -8.72 12.95
CA CYS A 109 7.30 -9.85 13.70
C CYS A 109 7.33 -9.66 15.22
N HIS A 110 8.34 -8.97 15.77
CA HIS A 110 8.47 -8.71 17.21
C HIS A 110 7.38 -7.76 17.71
N ALA A 111 7.22 -6.61 17.04
CA ALA A 111 6.18 -5.64 17.39
C ALA A 111 4.78 -6.24 17.18
N LEU A 112 4.57 -7.05 16.13
CA LEU A 112 3.30 -7.76 15.93
C LEU A 112 3.01 -8.77 17.03
N LYS A 113 4.03 -9.48 17.54
CA LYS A 113 3.86 -10.39 18.66
C LYS A 113 3.43 -9.64 19.93
N VAL A 114 4.04 -8.49 20.21
CA VAL A 114 3.67 -7.64 21.35
C VAL A 114 2.28 -7.02 21.17
N MET A 115 1.94 -6.54 19.97
CA MET A 115 0.58 -6.07 19.64
C MET A 115 -0.47 -7.17 19.87
N GLY A 116 -0.15 -8.42 19.54
CA GLY A 116 -1.01 -9.58 19.83
C GLY A 116 -1.14 -9.86 21.33
N TYR A 117 -0.05 -9.69 22.09
CA TYR A 117 -0.04 -9.86 23.55
C TYR A 117 -0.91 -8.83 24.26
N VAL A 118 -0.85 -7.56 23.86
CA VAL A 118 -1.70 -6.48 24.38
C VAL A 118 -3.08 -6.38 23.70
N VAL A 119 -3.45 -7.40 22.91
CA VAL A 119 -4.77 -7.54 22.27
C VAL A 119 -5.17 -6.34 21.39
N VAL A 120 -4.22 -5.79 20.64
CA VAL A 120 -4.50 -4.76 19.63
C VAL A 120 -5.36 -5.36 18.51
N LYS A 121 -6.56 -4.81 18.32
CA LYS A 121 -7.56 -5.33 17.37
C LYS A 121 -7.39 -4.80 15.95
N GLU A 122 -6.78 -3.63 15.79
CA GLU A 122 -6.64 -2.96 14.49
C GLU A 122 -5.23 -2.42 14.30
N MET A 123 -4.80 -2.35 13.05
CA MET A 123 -3.52 -1.72 12.72
C MET A 123 -3.61 -0.22 13.03
N LEU A 124 -2.69 0.24 13.87
CA LEU A 124 -2.63 1.64 14.29
C LEU A 124 -2.33 2.52 13.08
N LYS A 125 -3.04 3.66 12.98
CA LYS A 125 -2.94 4.58 11.85
C LYS A 125 -1.49 5.01 11.56
N ARG A 126 -0.70 5.20 12.61
CA ARG A 126 0.72 5.60 12.51
C ARG A 126 1.60 4.51 11.89
N HIS A 127 1.23 3.23 12.00
CA HIS A 127 1.93 2.11 11.35
C HIS A 127 1.42 1.81 9.93
N ILE A 128 0.45 2.57 9.43
CA ILE A 128 -0.07 2.44 8.07
C ILE A 128 0.51 3.55 7.20
N LEU A 129 1.51 3.20 6.38
CA LEU A 129 2.05 4.13 5.40
C LEU A 129 1.23 4.10 4.11
N LYS A 130 0.82 5.27 3.62
CA LYS A 130 -0.03 5.42 2.43
C LYS A 130 0.47 4.63 1.21
N ARG A 131 1.79 4.61 0.97
CA ARG A 131 2.43 3.86 -0.14
C ARG A 131 2.13 2.35 -0.15
N TRP A 132 1.75 1.79 1.00
CA TRP A 132 1.48 0.37 1.20
C TRP A 132 0.00 0.02 1.21
N THR A 133 -0.87 1.04 1.24
CA THR A 133 -2.32 0.89 1.23
C THR A 133 -2.85 0.63 -0.17
N LYS A 134 -4.04 0.04 -0.27
CA LYS A 134 -4.77 -0.09 -1.55
C LYS A 134 -5.04 1.26 -2.20
N ASP A 135 -5.17 2.31 -1.38
CA ASP A 135 -5.41 3.70 -1.77
C ASP A 135 -4.11 4.46 -2.10
N ALA A 136 -2.97 3.77 -2.27
CA ALA A 136 -1.70 4.42 -2.61
C ALA A 136 -1.77 5.24 -3.91
N ARG A 137 -2.68 4.89 -4.83
CA ARG A 137 -2.86 5.54 -6.14
C ARG A 137 -3.75 6.80 -6.09
N ASP A 138 -4.28 7.12 -4.91
CA ASP A 138 -5.25 8.19 -4.69
C ASP A 138 -4.59 9.57 -4.46
N ILE A 139 -3.83 10.06 -5.44
CA ILE A 139 -3.35 11.45 -5.46
C ILE A 139 -3.99 12.17 -6.65
N LEU A 140 -5.29 12.46 -6.54
CA LEU A 140 -5.94 13.45 -7.40
C LEU A 140 -6.13 14.78 -6.63
N PRO A 141 -5.97 15.93 -7.31
CA PRO A 141 -6.33 17.25 -6.78
C PRO A 141 -7.74 17.27 -6.16
N ARG A 142 -8.00 18.18 -5.19
CA ARG A 142 -9.27 18.20 -4.44
C ARG A 142 -10.51 18.30 -5.34
N HIS A 143 -10.42 18.99 -6.48
CA HIS A 143 -11.52 19.13 -7.44
C HIS A 143 -11.75 17.86 -8.29
N LEU A 144 -10.79 16.93 -8.33
CA LEU A 144 -10.90 15.62 -9.00
C LEU A 144 -11.01 14.46 -8.01
N ALA A 145 -11.14 14.75 -6.70
CA ALA A 145 -11.27 13.73 -5.66
C ALA A 145 -12.51 12.82 -5.84
N HIS A 146 -13.49 13.22 -6.64
CA HIS A 146 -14.66 12.42 -6.97
C HIS A 146 -14.36 11.27 -7.96
N PHE A 147 -13.34 11.41 -8.82
CA PHE A 147 -12.86 10.33 -9.70
C PHE A 147 -12.10 9.23 -8.94
N LYS A 148 -11.71 9.53 -7.70
CA LYS A 148 -10.85 8.70 -6.84
C LYS A 148 -11.51 7.40 -6.39
N ARG A 149 -12.84 7.29 -6.47
CA ARG A 149 -13.53 6.10 -5.95
C ARG A 149 -13.27 4.82 -6.73
N ASN A 150 -12.63 4.91 -7.90
CA ASN A 150 -12.08 3.77 -8.63
C ASN A 150 -10.99 4.27 -9.60
N GLN A 151 -9.71 3.95 -9.37
CA GLN A 151 -8.93 3.18 -10.37
C GLN A 151 -7.49 2.89 -9.96
N VAL A 152 -7.27 1.60 -9.85
CA VAL A 152 -6.01 0.88 -9.97
C VAL A 152 -5.37 1.22 -11.35
N VAL A 153 -4.10 1.64 -11.33
CA VAL A 153 -3.02 1.53 -12.38
C VAL A 153 -2.61 2.85 -13.02
N ASN A 154 -1.36 3.31 -12.77
CA ASN A 154 -0.75 4.44 -13.48
C ASN A 154 0.64 4.17 -14.07
N LYS A 155 0.77 3.11 -14.88
CA LYS A 155 1.81 2.95 -15.93
C LYS A 155 1.35 2.12 -17.14
N SER A 156 0.14 1.56 -17.13
CA SER A 156 -0.48 0.95 -18.30
C SER A 156 -0.96 2.03 -19.28
N PHE A 157 -1.18 1.65 -20.54
CA PHE A 157 -1.97 2.42 -21.52
C PHE A 157 -3.17 3.12 -20.88
N THR A 158 -3.84 2.44 -19.95
CA THR A 158 -4.99 2.91 -19.17
C THR A 158 -4.78 4.29 -18.56
N CYS A 159 -3.59 4.63 -18.07
CA CYS A 159 -3.45 5.84 -17.28
C CYS A 159 -2.84 7.05 -17.97
N ARG A 160 -2.06 6.82 -19.03
CA ARG A 160 -1.82 7.87 -20.03
C ARG A 160 -3.17 8.29 -20.64
N SER A 161 -4.02 7.30 -20.94
CA SER A 161 -5.39 7.53 -21.39
C SER A 161 -6.24 8.26 -20.33
N SER A 162 -6.23 7.83 -19.05
CA SER A 162 -6.95 8.53 -17.97
C SER A 162 -6.51 9.99 -17.80
N THR A 163 -5.21 10.28 -17.93
CA THR A 163 -4.67 11.64 -17.76
C THR A 163 -5.06 12.54 -18.93
N LEU A 164 -4.90 12.04 -20.17
CA LEU A 164 -5.34 12.75 -21.37
C LEU A 164 -6.85 13.02 -21.34
N TYR A 165 -7.63 12.04 -20.90
CA TYR A 165 -9.07 12.15 -20.75
C TYR A 165 -9.47 13.20 -19.71
N LEU A 166 -8.82 13.24 -18.54
CA LEU A 166 -9.10 14.25 -17.51
C LEU A 166 -8.78 15.68 -17.99
N HIS A 167 -7.67 15.88 -18.70
CA HIS A 167 -7.35 17.18 -19.29
C HIS A 167 -8.32 17.58 -20.40
N ALA A 168 -8.75 16.62 -21.23
CA ALA A 168 -9.78 16.87 -22.24
C ALA A 168 -11.11 17.31 -21.60
N MET A 169 -11.52 16.67 -20.51
CA MET A 169 -12.72 17.06 -19.77
C MET A 169 -12.63 18.47 -19.16
N GLU A 170 -11.45 18.84 -18.64
CA GLU A 170 -11.24 20.19 -18.11
C GLU A 170 -11.30 21.25 -19.21
N LEU A 171 -10.73 20.97 -20.38
CA LEU A 171 -10.81 21.86 -21.54
C LEU A 171 -12.25 22.05 -22.04
N VAL A 172 -13.05 20.98 -22.06
CA VAL A 172 -14.48 21.06 -22.41
C VAL A 172 -15.22 21.97 -21.42
N ARG A 173 -15.00 21.77 -20.10
CA ARG A 173 -15.62 22.61 -19.06
C ARG A 173 -15.26 24.09 -19.21
N LEU A 174 -14.02 24.39 -19.57
CA LEU A 174 -13.57 25.77 -19.81
C LEU A 174 -14.14 26.33 -21.12
N GLY A 175 -14.23 25.51 -22.16
CA GLY A 175 -14.84 25.87 -23.44
C GLY A 175 -16.30 26.28 -23.28
N ASP A 176 -17.08 25.51 -22.51
CA ASP A 176 -18.50 25.73 -22.27
C ASP A 176 -18.82 27.00 -21.46
N SER A 177 -17.81 27.67 -20.89
CA SER A 177 -18.02 28.86 -20.06
C SER A 177 -18.48 30.10 -20.86
N SER A 178 -18.21 30.17 -22.16
CA SER A 178 -18.66 31.23 -23.06
C SER A 178 -18.49 30.85 -24.54
N VAL A 179 -19.21 31.53 -25.43
CA VAL A 179 -19.10 31.30 -26.89
C VAL A 179 -17.67 31.59 -27.39
N MET A 180 -17.02 32.63 -26.86
CA MET A 180 -15.65 33.00 -27.25
C MET A 180 -14.62 31.94 -26.81
N THR A 181 -14.76 31.39 -25.60
CA THR A 181 -13.87 30.33 -25.11
C THR A 181 -14.12 29.00 -25.83
N TYR A 182 -15.37 28.71 -26.20
CA TYR A 182 -15.73 27.55 -27.00
C TYR A 182 -15.03 27.57 -28.37
N GLU A 183 -15.14 28.68 -29.10
CA GLU A 183 -14.50 28.80 -30.42
C GLU A 183 -12.97 28.71 -30.34
N LEU A 184 -12.37 29.31 -29.31
CA LEU A 184 -10.93 29.24 -29.08
C LEU A 184 -10.45 27.81 -28.77
N VAL A 185 -11.13 27.09 -27.86
CA VAL A 185 -10.80 25.71 -27.51
C VAL A 185 -11.03 24.78 -28.71
N LEU A 186 -12.10 24.99 -29.48
CA LEU A 186 -12.39 24.19 -30.66
C LEU A 186 -11.35 24.41 -31.78
N GLY A 187 -10.90 25.65 -31.99
CA GLY A 187 -9.84 25.95 -32.94
C GLY A 187 -8.53 25.27 -32.56
N ARG A 188 -8.06 25.51 -31.33
CA ARG A 188 -6.79 24.95 -30.84
C ARG A 188 -6.80 23.43 -30.72
N SER A 189 -7.93 22.81 -30.41
CA SER A 189 -8.03 21.35 -30.35
C SER A 189 -7.93 20.70 -31.73
N LYS A 190 -8.44 21.34 -32.79
CA LYS A 190 -8.28 20.87 -34.17
C LYS A 190 -6.81 20.91 -34.61
N ASP A 191 -6.11 22.00 -34.33
CA ASP A 191 -4.69 22.14 -34.67
C ASP A 191 -3.86 21.09 -33.94
N MET A 192 -4.10 20.91 -32.63
CA MET A 192 -3.42 19.89 -31.82
C MET A 192 -3.67 18.47 -32.33
N ILE A 193 -4.89 18.14 -32.77
CA ILE A 193 -5.21 16.83 -33.36
C ILE A 193 -4.42 16.63 -34.66
N ALA A 194 -4.34 17.64 -35.52
CA ALA A 194 -3.60 17.57 -36.77
C ALA A 194 -2.09 17.36 -36.52
N GLU A 195 -1.50 18.11 -35.60
CA GLU A 195 -0.10 17.97 -35.22
C GLU A 195 0.22 16.56 -34.69
N VAL A 196 -0.63 16.01 -33.81
CA VAL A 196 -0.44 14.65 -33.24
C VAL A 196 -0.57 13.56 -34.31
N ILE A 197 -1.48 13.72 -35.28
CA ILE A 197 -1.61 12.79 -36.42
C ILE A 197 -0.34 12.81 -37.27
N THR A 198 0.26 13.98 -37.51
CA THR A 198 1.49 14.09 -38.31
C THR A 198 2.75 13.58 -37.59
N ALA A 199 2.72 13.51 -36.27
CA ALA A 199 3.83 13.06 -35.44
C ALA A 199 3.76 11.55 -35.08
N SER A 200 2.69 10.85 -35.47
CA SER A 200 2.44 9.42 -35.20
C SER A 200 2.77 8.56 -36.43
#